data_AF-A0A0Q6EEY4-F1
#
_entry.id   AF-A0A0Q6EEY4-F1
#
_cell.length_a   1.000
_cell.length_b   1.000
_cell.length_c   1.000
_cell.angle_alpha   90.00
_cell.angle_beta   90.00
_cell.angle_gamma   90.00
#
_symmetry.space_group_name_H-M   'P 1'
#
loop_
_entity.id
_entity.type
_entity.pdbx_description
1 polymer ?
#
loop_
_entity_poly.entity_id
_entity_poly.type
_entity_poly.pdbx_seq_one_letter_code
_entity_poly.pdbx_strand_id
1 'polypeptide(L)'
;MASAKPTRAFKTRWFSKAAAKARIADEELCEAVAQAMLGQIDDLGGGVFKKRLDKNRHRSIILARGGRNWFYTYLFAKKDRDNIDADELAAFRDLADIYAAKTEESLLKELAANELTEICHDDEIQVQE
;
A
#
# COMPACT_ATOMS: atom_id res chain seq x y z
N MET A 1 -10.18 -26.15 1.78
CA MET A 1 -9.70 -25.52 0.54
C MET A 1 -10.22 -24.09 0.49
N ALA A 2 -9.49 -23.14 1.06
CA ALA A 2 -9.73 -21.73 0.79
C ALA A 2 -8.57 -21.30 -0.11
N SER A 3 -8.86 -21.11 -1.40
CA SER A 3 -7.95 -20.39 -2.29
C SER A 3 -7.83 -18.99 -1.70
N ALA A 4 -6.75 -18.74 -0.96
CA ALA A 4 -6.41 -17.41 -0.48
C ALA A 4 -6.18 -16.59 -1.75
N LYS A 5 -7.09 -15.65 -2.03
CA LYS A 5 -6.93 -14.76 -3.18
C LYS A 5 -5.57 -14.07 -3.04
N PRO A 6 -4.77 -14.00 -4.12
CA PRO A 6 -3.44 -13.44 -4.05
C PRO A 6 -3.53 -11.99 -3.55
N THR A 7 -2.71 -11.67 -2.55
CA THR A 7 -2.61 -10.31 -2.07
C THR A 7 -1.86 -9.51 -3.11
N ARG A 8 -2.47 -8.42 -3.58
CA ARG A 8 -1.86 -7.54 -4.58
C ARG A 8 -1.46 -6.23 -3.92
N ALA A 9 -0.22 -5.81 -4.13
CA ALA A 9 0.24 -4.50 -3.71
C ALA A 9 0.52 -3.60 -4.89
N PHE A 10 0.04 -2.37 -4.76
CA PHE A 10 0.15 -1.32 -5.76
C PHE A 10 0.75 -0.08 -5.12
N LYS A 11 1.46 0.70 -5.90
CA LYS A 11 1.92 2.05 -5.55
C LYS A 11 1.37 3.06 -6.54
N THR A 12 0.95 4.21 -6.04
CA THR A 12 0.56 5.34 -6.89
C THR A 12 1.78 5.93 -7.58
N ARG A 13 1.58 6.58 -8.73
CA ARG A 13 2.64 7.28 -9.45
C ARG A 13 3.39 8.30 -8.61
N TRP A 14 2.66 9.01 -7.74
CA TRP A 14 3.27 9.94 -6.79
C TRP A 14 4.13 9.18 -5.78
N PHE A 15 3.61 8.09 -5.20
CA PHE A 15 4.34 7.26 -4.25
C PHE A 15 5.60 6.66 -4.88
N SER A 16 5.55 6.17 -6.11
CA SER A 16 6.70 5.65 -6.85
C SER A 16 7.84 6.67 -6.90
N LYS A 17 7.52 7.94 -7.20
CA LYS A 17 8.53 9.03 -7.22
C LYS A 17 9.07 9.32 -5.82
N ALA A 18 8.20 9.34 -4.82
CA ALA A 18 8.57 9.59 -3.43
C ALA A 18 9.47 8.47 -2.87
N ALA A 19 9.11 7.22 -3.09
CA ALA A 19 9.88 6.03 -2.70
C ALA A 19 11.25 6.00 -3.39
N ALA A 20 11.31 6.28 -4.69
CA ALA A 20 12.57 6.38 -5.42
C ALA A 20 13.49 7.47 -4.83
N LYS A 21 12.94 8.65 -4.49
CA LYS A 21 13.69 9.73 -3.82
C LYS A 21 14.16 9.33 -2.42
N ALA A 22 13.35 8.58 -1.70
CA ALA A 22 13.67 8.03 -0.39
C ALA A 22 14.63 6.83 -0.44
N ARG A 23 14.92 6.29 -1.64
CA ARG A 23 15.68 5.05 -1.87
C ARG A 23 15.06 3.83 -1.18
N ILE A 24 13.73 3.79 -1.18
CA ILE A 24 12.96 2.63 -0.73
C ILE A 24 12.75 1.73 -1.93
N ALA A 25 13.25 0.50 -1.85
CA ALA A 25 13.16 -0.48 -2.93
C ALA A 25 11.80 -1.19 -2.90
N ASP A 26 11.39 -1.76 -4.04
CA ASP A 26 10.09 -2.43 -4.14
C ASP A 26 10.06 -3.69 -3.27
N GLU A 27 11.18 -4.38 -3.10
CA GLU A 27 11.32 -5.53 -2.21
C GLU A 27 10.95 -5.19 -0.77
N GLU A 28 11.38 -4.02 -0.28
CA GLU A 28 11.04 -3.55 1.07
C GLU A 28 9.55 -3.22 1.21
N LEU A 29 8.94 -2.69 0.15
CA LEU A 29 7.50 -2.43 0.11
C LEU A 29 6.69 -3.74 0.10
N CYS A 30 7.18 -4.76 -0.60
CA CYS A 30 6.56 -6.09 -0.62
C CYS A 30 6.64 -6.76 0.75
N GLU A 31 7.82 -6.75 1.38
CA GLU A 31 8.01 -7.22 2.76
C GLU A 31 7.10 -6.49 3.75
N ALA A 32 6.95 -5.17 3.56
CA ALA A 32 6.10 -4.35 4.41
C ALA A 32 4.61 -4.72 4.32
N VAL A 33 4.12 -5.13 3.14
CA VAL A 33 2.75 -5.67 2.96
C VAL A 33 2.64 -7.05 3.60
N ALA A 34 3.61 -7.95 3.41
CA ALA A 34 3.60 -9.26 4.05
C ALA A 34 3.55 -9.14 5.58
N GLN A 35 4.34 -8.25 6.15
CA GLN A 35 4.28 -7.92 7.58
C GLN A 35 2.92 -7.32 7.98
N ALA A 36 2.32 -6.48 7.14
CA ALA A 36 1.00 -5.91 7.40
C ALA A 36 -0.11 -6.97 7.43
N MET A 37 -0.02 -7.99 6.58
CA MET A 37 -0.91 -9.16 6.61
C MET A 37 -0.76 -9.97 7.90
N LEU A 38 0.45 -10.02 8.47
CA LEU A 38 0.71 -10.61 9.79
C LEU A 38 0.27 -9.70 10.97
N GLY A 39 -0.41 -8.59 10.69
CA GLY A 39 -0.86 -7.63 11.71
C GLY A 39 0.23 -6.70 12.23
N GLN A 40 1.42 -6.68 11.61
CA GLN A 40 2.54 -5.82 12.01
C GLN A 40 2.47 -4.45 11.31
N ILE A 41 1.32 -3.79 11.46
CA ILE A 41 1.04 -2.47 10.90
C ILE A 41 0.14 -1.68 11.86
N ASP A 42 0.28 -0.35 11.88
CA ASP A 42 -0.60 0.49 12.69
C ASP A 42 -1.92 0.69 11.91
N ASP A 43 -3.04 0.16 12.42
CA ASP A 43 -4.37 0.43 11.87
C ASP A 43 -4.88 1.79 12.37
N LEU A 44 -5.14 2.72 11.44
CA LEU A 44 -5.71 4.04 11.75
C LEU A 44 -7.25 4.05 11.59
N GLY A 45 -7.85 2.91 11.25
CA GLY A 45 -9.28 2.69 11.09
C GLY A 45 -9.81 3.09 9.70
N GLY A 46 -10.89 2.42 9.28
CA GLY A 46 -11.54 2.68 7.99
C GLY A 46 -10.79 2.12 6.77
N GLY A 47 -9.89 1.15 6.98
CA GLY A 47 -9.06 0.58 5.91
C GLY A 47 -7.83 1.43 5.57
N VAL A 48 -7.45 2.35 6.45
CA VAL A 48 -6.24 3.17 6.36
C VAL A 48 -5.22 2.64 7.36
N PHE A 49 -4.04 2.30 6.86
CA PHE A 49 -2.95 1.74 7.65
C PHE A 49 -1.70 2.60 7.53
N LYS A 50 -0.93 2.66 8.62
CA LYS A 50 0.35 3.35 8.68
C LYS A 50 1.47 2.36 8.88
N LYS A 51 2.44 2.38 7.95
CA LYS A 51 3.61 1.50 7.98
C LYS A 51 4.90 2.31 8.13
N ARG A 52 5.80 1.82 8.98
CA ARG A 52 7.15 2.36 9.12
C ARG A 52 8.05 1.68 8.10
N LEU A 53 8.76 2.48 7.31
CA LEU A 53 9.70 2.03 6.28
C LEU A 53 11.08 2.64 6.54
N ASP A 54 12.08 2.10 5.84
CA ASP A 54 13.45 2.56 5.79
C ASP A 54 14.04 2.75 7.18
N LYS A 55 14.10 1.66 7.96
CA LYS A 55 14.59 1.67 9.36
C LYS A 55 13.91 2.74 10.21
N ASN A 56 12.58 2.90 10.06
CA ASN A 56 11.76 3.89 10.76
C ASN A 56 12.15 5.36 10.45
N ARG A 57 12.76 5.61 9.28
CA ARG A 57 13.02 6.97 8.78
C ARG A 57 11.84 7.54 8.01
N HIS A 58 11.03 6.67 7.40
CA HIS A 58 9.87 7.07 6.61
C HIS A 58 8.60 6.40 7.11
N ARG A 59 7.47 7.07 6.89
CA ARG A 59 6.13 6.57 7.19
C ARG A 59 5.32 6.58 5.92
N SER A 60 4.67 5.46 5.67
CA SER A 60 3.81 5.25 4.51
C SER A 60 2.36 5.07 4.93
N ILE A 61 1.45 5.56 4.10
CA ILE A 61 0.02 5.32 4.22
C ILE A 61 -0.43 4.37 3.15
N ILE A 62 -1.03 3.28 3.63
CA ILE A 62 -1.49 2.17 2.82
C ILE A 62 -3.00 2.06 2.98
N LEU A 63 -3.70 2.03 1.86
CA LEU A 63 -5.15 1.80 1.84
C LEU A 63 -5.38 0.34 1.51
N ALA A 64 -6.08 -0.38 2.39
CA ALA A 64 -6.36 -1.81 2.21
C ALA A 64 -7.75 -2.17 2.72
N ARG A 65 -8.75 -1.42 2.26
CA ARG A 65 -10.15 -1.68 2.62
C ARG A 65 -10.64 -2.96 1.91
N GLY A 66 -10.87 -4.00 2.71
CA GLY A 66 -11.27 -5.34 2.24
C GLY A 66 -10.13 -6.37 2.13
N GLY A 67 -8.89 -6.00 2.49
CA GLY A 67 -7.77 -6.94 2.68
C GLY A 67 -7.22 -7.67 1.45
N ARG A 68 -7.73 -7.37 0.25
CA ARG A 68 -7.31 -8.01 -1.01
C ARG A 68 -6.25 -7.22 -1.77
N ASN A 69 -6.43 -5.90 -1.83
CA ASN A 69 -5.57 -4.98 -2.56
C ASN A 69 -4.99 -3.96 -1.58
N TRP A 70 -3.69 -3.72 -1.67
CA TRP A 70 -2.95 -2.79 -0.84
C TRP A 70 -2.43 -1.66 -1.71
N PHE A 71 -2.79 -0.42 -1.39
CA PHE A 71 -2.42 0.75 -2.18
C PHE A 71 -1.52 1.69 -1.36
N TYR A 72 -0.25 1.76 -1.74
CA TYR A 72 0.70 2.76 -1.27
C TYR A 72 0.34 4.12 -1.86
N THR A 73 -0.19 5.02 -1.03
CA THR A 73 -0.71 6.32 -1.49
C THR A 73 0.14 7.51 -1.07
N TYR A 74 0.74 7.44 0.13
CA TYR A 74 1.47 8.57 0.69
C TYR A 74 2.74 8.13 1.44
N LEU A 75 3.78 8.96 1.41
CA LEU A 75 5.08 8.71 2.02
C LEU A 75 5.64 10.02 2.59
N PHE A 76 6.03 10.04 3.85
CA PHE A 76 6.62 11.19 4.50
C PHE A 76 7.77 10.79 5.43
N ALA A 77 8.78 11.64 5.55
CA ALA A 77 9.89 11.39 6.45
C ALA A 77 9.48 11.68 7.90
N LYS A 78 10.05 10.93 8.84
CA LYS A 78 9.81 11.13 10.28
C LYS A 78 10.15 12.54 10.75
N LYS A 79 11.18 13.15 10.15
CA LYS A 79 11.62 14.51 10.47
C LYS A 79 10.63 15.59 10.00
N ASP A 80 9.89 15.29 8.93
CA ASP A 80 8.98 16.25 8.33
C ASP A 80 7.61 16.20 9.01
N ARG A 81 7.19 15.01 9.47
CA ARG A 81 5.90 14.83 10.12
C ARG A 81 5.85 13.58 11.01
N ASP A 82 5.35 13.75 12.23
CA ASP A 82 5.23 12.65 13.19
C ASP A 82 3.83 12.03 13.26
N ASN A 83 2.77 12.84 13.05
CA ASN A 83 1.37 12.43 13.09
C ASN A 83 0.56 12.95 11.91
N ILE A 84 -0.46 12.18 11.53
CA ILE A 84 -1.54 12.57 10.61
C ILE A 84 -2.66 13.12 11.47
N ASP A 85 -3.21 14.27 11.09
CA ASP A 85 -4.31 14.88 11.81
C ASP A 85 -5.66 14.22 11.47
N ALA A 86 -6.71 14.59 12.19
CA ALA A 86 -8.02 13.97 12.03
C ALA A 86 -8.65 14.27 10.65
N ASP A 87 -8.39 15.45 10.09
CA ASP A 87 -8.97 15.90 8.83
C ASP A 87 -8.33 15.15 7.65
N GLU A 88 -7.02 14.99 7.69
CA GLU A 88 -6.29 14.16 6.72
C GLU A 88 -6.64 12.69 6.82
N LEU A 89 -6.80 12.18 8.04
CA LEU A 89 -7.23 10.80 8.24
C LEU A 89 -8.62 10.58 7.64
N ALA A 90 -9.53 11.54 7.78
CA ALA A 90 -10.84 11.49 7.13
C ALA A 90 -10.69 11.44 5.59
N ALA A 91 -9.85 12.30 5.01
CA ALA A 91 -9.58 12.29 3.57
C ALA A 91 -8.98 10.95 3.09
N PHE A 92 -8.09 10.33 3.87
CA PHE A 92 -7.54 9.02 3.54
C PHE A 92 -8.58 7.91 3.63
N ARG A 93 -9.55 8.00 4.54
CA ARG A 93 -10.66 7.05 4.65
C ARG A 93 -11.59 7.17 3.44
N ASP A 94 -11.94 8.39 3.05
CA ASP A 94 -12.73 8.61 1.83
C ASP A 94 -12.00 8.05 0.59
N LEU A 95 -10.68 8.22 0.55
CA LEU A 95 -9.85 7.64 -0.50
C LEU A 95 -9.85 6.10 -0.44
N ALA A 96 -9.78 5.50 0.75
CA ALA A 96 -9.86 4.05 0.92
C ALA A 96 -11.18 3.48 0.38
N ASP A 97 -12.25 4.23 0.48
CA ASP A 97 -13.59 3.82 0.02
C ASP A 97 -13.66 3.86 -1.50
N ILE A 98 -13.11 4.91 -2.10
CA ILE A 98 -12.96 5.03 -3.55
C ILE A 98 -12.13 3.85 -4.09
N TYR A 99 -10.97 3.56 -3.47
CA TYR A 99 -10.10 2.47 -3.90
C TYR A 99 -10.72 1.09 -3.69
N ALA A 100 -11.49 0.89 -2.62
CA ALA A 100 -12.22 -0.36 -2.41
C ALA A 100 -13.37 -0.56 -3.42
N ALA A 101 -13.97 0.53 -3.89
CA ALA A 101 -15.01 0.50 -4.91
C ALA A 101 -14.47 0.35 -6.34
N LYS A 102 -13.14 0.48 -6.56
CA LYS A 102 -12.54 0.29 -7.88
C LYS A 102 -12.73 -1.14 -8.36
N THR A 103 -13.26 -1.27 -9.57
CA THR A 103 -13.33 -2.54 -10.29
C THR A 103 -11.95 -2.91 -10.85
N GLU A 104 -11.76 -4.19 -11.17
CA GLU A 104 -10.55 -4.67 -11.81
C GLU A 104 -10.27 -3.96 -13.14
N GLU A 105 -11.30 -3.66 -13.93
CA GLU A 105 -11.17 -2.86 -15.15
C GLU A 105 -10.61 -1.46 -14.89
N SER A 106 -11.03 -0.81 -13.79
CA SER A 106 -10.54 0.51 -13.42
C SER A 106 -9.07 0.45 -13.00
N LEU A 107 -8.70 -0.58 -12.24
CA LEU A 107 -7.31 -0.85 -11.86
C LEU A 107 -6.44 -1.09 -13.09
N LEU A 108 -6.90 -1.90 -14.05
CA LEU A 108 -6.18 -2.16 -15.30
C LEU A 108 -5.99 -0.89 -16.13
N LYS A 109 -6.99 0.00 -16.17
CA LYS A 109 -6.86 1.32 -16.83
C LYS A 109 -5.81 2.19 -16.15
N GLU A 110 -5.77 2.21 -14.82
CA GLU A 110 -4.78 2.99 -14.06
C GLU A 110 -3.37 2.42 -14.18
N LEU A 111 -3.23 1.09 -14.23
CA LEU A 111 -1.98 0.40 -14.55
C LEU A 111 -1.50 0.76 -15.95
N ALA A 112 -2.39 0.67 -16.96
CA ALA A 112 -2.06 1.03 -18.34
C ALA A 112 -1.70 2.52 -18.48
N ALA A 113 -2.30 3.39 -17.66
CA ALA A 113 -1.98 4.81 -17.60
C ALA A 113 -0.71 5.16 -16.80
N ASN A 114 -0.03 4.17 -16.20
CA ASN A 114 1.08 4.37 -15.25
C ASN A 114 0.72 5.26 -14.04
N GLU A 115 -0.56 5.33 -13.68
CA GLU A 115 -1.03 6.00 -12.47
C GLU A 115 -0.94 5.08 -11.25
N LEU A 116 -1.06 3.78 -11.47
CA LEU A 116 -0.72 2.73 -10.51
C LEU A 116 0.41 1.86 -11.07
N THR A 117 1.21 1.29 -10.18
CA THR A 117 2.20 0.28 -10.50
C THR A 117 2.04 -0.87 -9.52
N GLU A 118 1.83 -2.07 -10.04
CA GLU A 118 1.82 -3.30 -9.24
C GLU A 118 3.27 -3.70 -8.91
N ILE A 119 3.54 -4.03 -7.65
CA ILE A 119 4.90 -4.33 -7.15
C ILE A 119 5.03 -5.75 -6.58
N CYS A 120 3.93 -6.32 -6.08
CA CYS A 120 3.85 -7.74 -5.76
C CYS A 120 2.43 -8.26 -5.97
N HIS A 121 2.38 -9.51 -6.40
CA HIS A 121 1.19 -10.32 -6.46
C HIS A 121 1.56 -11.68 -5.88
N ASP A 122 0.79 -12.15 -4.90
CA ASP A 122 1.07 -13.38 -4.13
C ASP A 122 0.79 -14.68 -4.93
N ASP A 123 1.04 -14.66 -6.25
CA ASP A 123 0.78 -15.78 -7.17
C ASP A 123 2.08 -16.49 -7.61
N GLU A 124 3.24 -16.13 -7.03
CA GLU A 124 4.49 -16.89 -7.15
C GLU A 124 4.86 -17.57 -5.83
N ILE A 125 4.03 -18.53 -5.41
CA ILE A 125 4.59 -19.76 -4.83
C ILE A 125 4.70 -20.76 -5.98
N GLN A 126 5.76 -20.61 -6.78
CA GLN A 126 6.30 -21.75 -7.51
C GLN A 126 6.93 -22.69 -6.47
N VAL A 127 6.15 -23.66 -6.02
CA VAL A 127 6.68 -24.92 -5.50
C VAL A 127 7.55 -25.51 -6.60
N GLN A 128 8.88 -25.35 -6.48
CA GLN A 128 9.82 -26.22 -7.20
C GLN A 128 9.83 -27.56 -6.45
N GLU A 129 9.42 -28.62 -7.15
CA GLU A 129 9.65 -30.02 -6.79
C GLU A 129 11.14 -30.38 -6.85
#